data_AF-A0A7X7YPZ5-F1
#
_entry.id   AF-A0A7X7YPZ5-F1
#
_cell.length_a   1.000
_cell.length_b   1.000
_cell.length_c   1.000
_cell.angle_alpha   90.00
_cell.angle_beta   90.00
_cell.angle_gamma   90.00
#
_symmetry.space_group_name_H-M   'P 1'
#
loop_
_entity.id
_entity.type
_entity.pdbx_description
1 polymer ?
#
loop_
_entity_poly.entity_id
_entity_poly.type
_entity_poly.pdbx_seq_one_letter_code
_entity_poly.pdbx_strand_id
1 'polypeptide(L)' 'LNCRINLIRFHAFPESLLQPSDEETMIKFRDYLTSKGFICTIRASRGEDIFAACGMLSTMNTNRQKRKKGEKS' A
#
# COMPACT_ATOMS: atom_id res chain seq x y z
N LEU A 1 -3.24 21.52 17.43
CA LEU A 1 -2.32 21.02 16.38
C LEU A 1 -3.02 21.10 15.04
N ASN A 2 -2.38 21.65 14.01
CA ASN A 2 -2.90 21.60 12.64
C ASN A 2 -2.21 20.42 11.94
N CYS A 3 -2.83 19.24 11.96
CA CYS A 3 -2.29 18.05 11.31
C CYS A 3 -3.30 17.49 10.30
N ARG A 4 -2.76 16.88 9.24
CA ARG A 4 -3.54 16.21 8.21
C ARG A 4 -3.31 14.71 8.30
N ILE A 5 -4.39 13.95 8.39
CA ILE A 5 -4.34 12.50 8.51
C ILE A 5 -4.60 11.91 7.12
N ASN A 6 -3.75 10.98 6.69
CA ASN A 6 -3.90 10.27 5.44
C ASN A 6 -4.06 8.78 5.73
N LEU A 7 -5.23 8.23 5.42
CA LEU A 7 -5.48 6.80 5.50
C LEU A 7 -4.94 6.13 4.24
N ILE A 8 -4.19 5.05 4.43
CA ILE A 8 -3.62 4.23 3.36
C ILE A 8 -4.29 2.87 3.47
N ARG A 9 -4.82 2.34 2.36
CA ARG A 9 -5.36 0.99 2.33
C ARG A 9 -4.23 0.00 2.55
N PHE A 10 -4.47 -0.96 3.44
CA PHE A 10 -3.58 -2.09 3.63
C PHE A 10 -3.85 -3.11 2.52
N HIS A 11 -2.79 -3.55 1.85
CA HIS A 11 -2.85 -4.61 0.84
C HIS A 11 -2.23 -5.86 1.43
N ALA A 12 -3.05 -6.89 1.64
CA ALA A 12 -2.54 -8.16 2.12
C ALA A 12 -1.61 -8.78 1.07
N PHE A 13 -0.43 -9.18 1.51
CA PHE A 13 0.48 -10.06 0.77
C PHE A 13 0.36 -11.48 1.34
N PRO A 14 0.79 -12.53 0.61
CA PRO A 14 0.54 -13.92 0.99
C PRO A 14 1.01 -14.33 2.40
N GLU A 15 1.98 -13.62 2.98
CA GLU A 15 2.53 -13.89 4.31
C GLU A 15 1.94 -12.98 5.40
N SER A 16 0.97 -12.12 5.06
CA SER A 16 0.34 -11.23 6.03
C SER A 16 -0.66 -11.96 6.92
N LEU A 17 -0.54 -11.76 8.23
CA LEU A 17 -1.55 -12.18 9.21
C LEU A 17 -2.68 -11.16 9.38
N LEU A 18 -2.55 -9.97 8.77
CA LEU A 18 -3.53 -8.89 8.85
C LEU A 18 -4.47 -8.91 7.65
N GLN A 19 -5.73 -8.56 7.91
CA GLN A 19 -6.76 -8.42 6.89
C GLN A 19 -6.92 -6.96 6.47
N PRO A 20 -7.12 -6.69 5.17
CA PRO A 20 -7.44 -5.35 4.70
C PRO A 20 -8.79 -4.91 5.29
N SER A 21 -8.91 -3.61 5.59
CA SER A 21 -10.20 -3.04 6.00
C SER A 21 -11.09 -2.82 4.78
N ASP A 22 -12.37 -3.15 4.92
CA ASP A 22 -13.37 -2.83 3.90
C ASP A 22 -13.49 -1.33 3.68
N GLU A 23 -13.91 -0.95 2.47
CA GLU A 23 -14.04 0.45 2.07
C GLU A 23 -15.00 1.23 2.98
N GLU A 24 -16.10 0.61 3.39
CA GLU A 24 -17.07 1.23 4.30
C GLU A 24 -16.45 1.56 5.66
N THR A 25 -15.64 0.64 6.21
CA THR A 25 -14.92 0.86 7.48
C THR A 25 -13.91 2.00 7.36
N MET A 26 -13.18 2.06 6.25
CA MET A 26 -12.24 3.15 5.95
C MET A 26 -12.95 4.50 5.86
N ILE A 27 -14.10 4.55 5.20
CA ILE A 27 -14.94 5.75 5.07
C ILE A 27 -15.45 6.19 6.45
N LYS A 28 -16.01 5.28 7.24
CA LYS A 28 -16.48 5.57 8.61
C LYS A 28 -15.37 6.14 9.48
N PHE A 29 -14.16 5.60 9.39
CA PHE A 29 -13.02 6.09 10.17
C PHE A 29 -12.56 7.49 9.73
N ARG A 30 -12.52 7.74 8.41
CA ARG A 30 -12.27 9.09 7.86
C ARG A 30 -13.29 10.09 8.39
N ASP A 31 -14.57 9.74 8.33
CA ASP A 31 -15.68 10.63 8.71
C ASP A 31 -15.68 10.89 10.21
N TYR A 32 -15.35 9.86 11.01
CA TYR A 32 -15.12 10.02 12.44
C TYR A 32 -14.03 11.05 12.74
N LEU A 33 -12.85 10.93 12.12
CA LEU A 33 -11.75 11.90 12.32
C LEU A 33 -12.12 13.31 11.84
N THR A 34 -12.84 13.39 10.72
CA THR A 34 -13.33 14.66 10.16
C THR A 34 -14.34 15.33 11.10
N SER A 35 -15.25 14.56 11.70
CA SER A 35 -16.22 15.06 12.69
C SER A 35 -15.55 15.62 13.96
N LYS A 36 -14.30 15.21 14.24
CA LYS A 36 -13.50 15.69 15.37
C LYS A 36 -12.63 16.90 15.02
N GLY A 37 -12.75 17.43 13.79
CA GLY A 37 -12.03 18.62 13.33
C GLY A 37 -10.67 18.33 12.68
N PHE A 38 -10.34 17.07 12.40
CA PHE A 38 -9.12 16.72 11.66
C PHE A 38 -9.39 16.68 10.16
N ILE A 39 -8.45 17.18 9.36
CA ILE A 39 -8.52 17.00 7.90
C ILE A 39 -8.02 15.57 7.61
N CYS A 40 -8.94 14.67 7.28
CA CYS A 40 -8.65 13.27 6.98
C CYS A 40 -8.96 12.93 5.51
N THR A 41 -8.02 12.28 4.82
CA THR A 41 -8.21 11.83 3.43
C THR A 41 -7.81 10.38 3.24
N ILE A 42 -8.54 9.63 2.41
CA ILE A 42 -8.16 8.28 2.00
C ILE A 42 -7.32 8.41 0.72
N ARG A 43 -6.11 7.87 0.76
CA ARG A 43 -5.22 7.82 -0.41
C ARG A 43 -5.76 6.77 -1.37
N ALA A 44 -6.13 7.19 -2.58
CA ALA A 44 -6.30 6.26 -3.69
C ALA A 44 -4.96 5.59 -3.99
N SER A 45 -4.91 4.26 -4.03
CA SER A 45 -3.72 3.54 -4.46
C SER A 45 -3.49 3.81 -5.94
N ARG A 46 -2.62 4.75 -6.28
CA ARG A 46 -2.10 4.82 -7.65
C ARG A 46 -1.16 3.62 -7.81
N GLY A 47 -1.56 2.63 -8.61
CA GLY A 47 -0.77 1.43 -8.91
C GLY A 47 -1.29 0.11 -8.34
N GLU A 48 -2.49 0.04 -7.75
CA GLU A 48 -3.17 -1.23 -7.46
C GLU A 48 -3.54 -1.97 -8.76
N ASP A 49 -3.96 -1.21 -9.77
CA ASP A 49 -4.36 -1.71 -11.10
C ASP A 49 -3.19 -2.40 -11.85
N ILE A 50 -1.94 -2.21 -11.41
CA ILE A 50 -0.72 -2.68 -12.09
C ILE A 50 0.36 -3.24 -11.14
N PHE A 51 0.02 -3.61 -9.90
CA PHE A 51 1.01 -4.12 -8.91
C PHE A 51 2.26 -3.22 -8.75
N ALA A 52 2.09 -1.90 -8.77
CA ALA A 52 3.18 -0.91 -8.68
C ALA A 52 3.18 -0.10 -7.38
N ALA A 53 2.36 -0.47 -6.39
CA ALA A 53 2.36 0.17 -5.08
C ALA A 53 3.73 0.03 -4.39
N CYS A 54 4.13 1.09 -3.69
CA CYS A 54 5.43 1.21 -3.02
C CYS A 54 5.57 0.12 -1.94
N GLY A 55 6.48 -0.83 -2.17
CA GLY A 55 6.63 -2.08 -1.42
C GLY A 55 6.94 -3.28 -2.33
N MET A 56 6.52 -3.25 -3.60
CA MET A 56 6.77 -4.31 -4.59
C MET A 56 8.07 -4.17 -5.39
N LEU A 57 8.84 -3.10 -5.17
CA LEU A 57 10.11 -2.87 -5.87
C LEU A 57 11.30 -3.69 -5.33
N SER A 58 11.12 -4.47 -4.25
CA SER A 58 12.21 -5.25 -3.65
C SER A 58 12.45 -6.62 -4.31
N THR A 59 11.54 -7.13 -5.14
CA THR A 59 11.63 -8.48 -5.71
C THR A 59 12.04 -8.54 -7.19
N MET A 60 12.08 -7.40 -7.90
CA MET A 60 12.55 -7.36 -9.30
C MET A 60 14.07 -7.48 -9.46
N ASN A 61 14.85 -7.26 -8.41
CA ASN A 61 16.33 -7.36 -8.50
C ASN A 61 16.87 -8.79 -8.42
N THR A 62 16.08 -9.79 -8.02
CA THR A 62 16.56 -11.19 -7.90
C THR A 62 16.62 -11.91 -9.25
N ASN A 63 15.78 -11.53 -10.23
CA ASN A 63 15.78 -12.17 -11.56
C ASN A 63 16.89 -11.64 -12.48
N ARG A 64 17.44 -10.45 -12.24
CA ARG A 64 18.52 -9.88 -13.07
C ARG A 64 19.89 -10.48 -12.74
N GLN A 65 20.08 -11.08 -11.56
CA GLN A 65 21.32 -11.77 -11.20
C GLN A 65 21.42 -13.20 -11.76
N LYS A 66 20.30 -13.90 -11.99
CA LYS A 66 20.33 -15.26 -12.56
C LYS A 66 20.72 -15.29 -14.05
N ARG A 67 20.39 -14.25 -14.83
CA ARG A 67 20.76 -14.18 -16.26
C ARG A 67 22.25 -13.95 -16.53
N LYS A 68 23.02 -13.37 -15.60
CA LYS A 68 24.46 -13.13 -15.81
C LYS A 68 25.37 -14.32 -15.50
N LYS A 69 24.85 -15.40 -14.89
CA LYS A 69 25.64 -16.59 -14.54
C LYS A 69 25.59 -17.72 -15.59
N GLY A 70 24.74 -17.60 -16.61
CA GLY A 70 24.56 -18.64 -17.65
C GLY A 70 25.29 -18.40 -18.98
N GLU A 71 25.96 -17.25 -19.17
CA GLU A 71 26.69 -16.90 -20.42
C GLU A 71 28.22 -16.98 -20.27
N LYS A 72 28.70 -17.75 -19.30
CA LYS A 72 30.12 -18.15 -19.21
C LYS A 72 30.20 -19.62 -18.81
N SER A 73 29.91 -20.50 -19.76
CA SER A 73 30.39 -21.88 -19.75
C SER A 73 30.53 -22.38 -21.17
#